data_AF-A0A8T6ER23-F1
#
_entry.id   AF-A0A8T6ER23-F1
#
_cell.length_a   1.000
_cell.length_b   1.000
_cell.length_c   1.000
_cell.angle_alpha   90.00
_cell.angle_beta   90.00
_cell.angle_gamma   90.00
#
_symmetry.space_group_name_H-M   'P 1'
#
loop_
_entity.id
_entity.type
_entity.pdbx_description
1 polymer ?
#
loop_
_entity_poly.entity_id
_entity_poly.type
_entity_poly.pdbx_seq_one_letter_code
_entity_poly.pdbx_strand_id
1 'polypeptide(L)'
;MHDVQGAAMAITLAEEKRRMKRHPGIVFRDGAAGRRPATADGPQVWVLARLFRERPLDGEAAIEAAASDTAEQMELPTGVVLAAVRYYLEYRDEIDEWLRDLDEYSRQARAEWLSRQRLPAG
;
A
#
# COMPACT_ATOMS: atom_id res chain seq x y z
N MET A 1 27.87 2.11 -15.63
CA MET A 1 26.93 2.02 -14.48
C MET A 1 25.69 2.91 -14.64
N HIS A 2 25.79 4.10 -15.24
CA HIS A 2 24.63 4.99 -15.47
C HIS A 2 23.57 4.44 -16.46
N ASP A 3 24.01 3.69 -17.47
CA ASP A 3 23.13 3.12 -18.50
C ASP A 3 22.14 2.05 -17.96
N VAL A 4 22.62 1.22 -17.03
CA VAL A 4 21.82 0.17 -16.38
C VAL A 4 20.76 0.77 -15.45
N GLN A 5 21.08 1.86 -14.74
CA GLN A 5 20.14 2.57 -13.87
C GLN A 5 19.00 3.20 -14.69
N GLY A 6 19.32 3.79 -15.84
CA GLY A 6 18.31 4.38 -16.74
C GLY A 6 17.38 3.32 -17.34
N ALA A 7 17.93 2.19 -17.78
CA ALA A 7 17.15 1.06 -18.28
C ALA A 7 16.21 0.48 -17.21
N ALA A 8 16.70 0.30 -15.98
CA ALA A 8 15.88 -0.19 -14.87
C ALA A 8 14.70 0.76 -14.55
N MET A 9 14.93 2.08 -14.54
CA MET A 9 13.85 3.05 -14.33
C MET A 9 12.81 3.03 -15.46
N ALA A 10 13.25 2.87 -16.71
CA ALA A 10 12.32 2.78 -17.85
C ALA A 10 11.39 1.55 -17.73
N ILE A 11 11.93 0.41 -17.29
CA ILE A 11 11.15 -0.82 -17.06
C ILE A 11 10.13 -0.60 -15.95
N THR A 12 10.54 -0.03 -14.81
CA THR A 12 9.63 0.29 -13.71
C THR A 12 8.50 1.22 -14.15
N LEU A 13 8.81 2.31 -14.85
CA LEU A 13 7.78 3.26 -15.32
C LEU A 13 6.84 2.62 -16.35
N ALA A 14 7.32 1.70 -17.18
CA ALA A 14 6.47 0.95 -18.09
C ALA A 14 5.52 0.00 -17.34
N GLU A 15 6.01 -0.68 -16.31
CA GLU A 15 5.21 -1.51 -15.41
C GLU A 15 4.12 -0.68 -14.72
N GLU A 16 4.49 0.44 -14.09
CA GLU A 16 3.56 1.36 -13.43
C GLU A 16 2.45 1.82 -14.38
N LYS A 17 2.81 2.26 -15.58
CA LYS A 17 1.83 2.66 -16.61
C LYS A 17 0.89 1.52 -16.98
N ARG A 18 1.40 0.28 -17.08
CA ARG A 18 0.57 -0.89 -17.38
C ARG A 18 -0.42 -1.16 -16.25
N ARG A 19 0.02 -1.03 -14.99
CA ARG A 19 -0.83 -1.23 -13.81
C ARG A 19 -1.91 -0.15 -13.69
N MET A 20 -1.56 1.13 -13.89
CA MET A 20 -2.51 2.25 -13.90
C MET A 20 -3.56 2.13 -15.00
N LYS A 21 -3.21 1.58 -16.16
CA LYS A 21 -4.18 1.29 -17.24
C LYS A 21 -5.17 0.18 -16.86
N ARG A 22 -4.73 -0.84 -16.10
CA ARG A 22 -5.60 -1.94 -15.64
C ARG A 22 -6.47 -1.55 -14.46
N HIS A 23 -6.02 -0.60 -13.65
CA HIS A 23 -6.70 -0.15 -12.44
C HIS A 23 -6.94 1.36 -12.49
N PRO A 24 -8.00 1.82 -13.19
CA PRO A 24 -8.40 3.22 -13.16
C PRO A 24 -8.61 3.71 -11.72
N GLY A 25 -8.13 4.92 -11.44
CA GLY A 25 -8.15 5.49 -10.08
C GLY A 25 -6.91 5.16 -9.24
N ILE A 26 -6.00 4.30 -9.72
CA ILE A 26 -4.70 4.06 -9.11
C ILE A 26 -3.61 4.88 -9.82
N VAL A 27 -2.73 5.48 -9.02
CA VAL A 27 -1.55 6.24 -9.44
C VAL A 27 -0.33 5.77 -8.66
N PHE A 28 0.87 6.05 -9.16
CA PHE A 28 2.12 5.84 -8.41
C PHE A 28 2.64 7.18 -7.90
N ARG A 29 2.95 7.26 -6.60
CA ARG A 29 3.48 8.46 -5.95
C ARG A 29 4.70 8.13 -5.12
N ASP A 30 5.60 9.09 -5.03
CA ASP A 30 6.80 8.97 -4.21
C ASP A 30 6.46 9.08 -2.72
N GLY A 31 7.20 8.35 -1.89
CA GLY A 31 7.04 8.34 -0.44
C GLY A 31 8.31 7.87 0.27
N ALA A 32 8.33 7.99 1.59
CA ALA A 32 9.49 7.62 2.41
C ALA A 32 9.94 6.17 2.23
N ALA A 33 9.00 5.28 1.90
CA ALA A 33 9.26 3.87 1.63
C ALA A 33 9.34 3.54 0.13
N GLY A 34 9.70 4.55 -0.68
CA GLY A 34 9.78 4.47 -2.13
C GLY A 34 8.48 4.84 -2.84
N ARG A 35 8.52 4.75 -4.16
CA ARG A 35 7.40 5.02 -5.05
C ARG A 35 6.40 3.86 -5.01
N ARG A 36 5.14 4.14 -4.68
CA ARG A 36 4.13 3.11 -4.37
C ARG A 36 2.76 3.44 -4.96
N PRO A 37 1.90 2.43 -5.18
CA PRO A 37 0.54 2.62 -5.64
C PRO A 37 -0.30 3.35 -4.58
N ALA A 38 -1.10 4.29 -5.05
CA ALA A 38 -2.04 5.07 -4.27
C ALA A 38 -3.32 5.32 -5.06
N THR A 39 -4.38 5.68 -4.36
CA THR A 39 -5.56 6.23 -5.04
C THR A 39 -5.25 7.64 -5.54
N ALA A 40 -5.83 8.04 -6.67
CA ALA A 40 -5.52 9.28 -7.39
C ALA A 40 -5.48 10.52 -6.46
N ASP A 41 -6.52 10.68 -5.64
CA ASP A 41 -6.70 11.81 -4.72
C ASP A 41 -6.81 11.37 -3.26
N GLY A 42 -6.20 10.23 -2.89
CA GLY A 42 -6.39 9.65 -1.57
C GLY A 42 -5.16 8.94 -1.02
N PRO A 43 -5.34 7.99 -0.08
CA PRO A 43 -4.23 7.31 0.58
C PRO A 43 -3.48 6.32 -0.33
N GLN A 44 -2.31 5.89 0.14
CA GLN A 44 -1.59 4.78 -0.50
C GLN A 44 -2.37 3.46 -0.34
N VAL A 45 -2.29 2.57 -1.33
CA VAL A 45 -3.07 1.33 -1.34
C VAL A 45 -2.75 0.46 -0.12
N TRP A 46 -1.48 0.40 0.31
CA TRP A 46 -1.10 -0.37 1.49
C TRP A 46 -1.81 0.11 2.77
N VAL A 47 -2.11 1.41 2.89
CA VAL A 47 -2.82 1.97 4.06
C VAL A 47 -4.24 1.42 4.10
N LEU A 48 -4.93 1.41 2.96
CA LEU A 48 -6.27 0.86 2.85
C LEU A 48 -6.26 -0.67 3.01
N ALA A 49 -5.26 -1.35 2.46
CA ALA A 49 -5.12 -2.79 2.56
C ALA A 49 -5.05 -3.29 4.01
N ARG A 50 -4.46 -2.52 4.93
CA ARG A 50 -4.48 -2.85 6.38
C ARG A 50 -5.88 -3.04 6.94
N LEU A 51 -6.89 -2.42 6.35
CA LEU A 51 -8.27 -2.42 6.86
C LEU A 51 -9.12 -3.58 6.34
N PHE A 52 -8.75 -4.14 5.18
CA PHE A 52 -9.54 -5.19 4.53
C PHE A 52 -8.76 -6.47 4.21
N ARG A 53 -7.42 -6.51 4.36
CA ARG A 53 -6.60 -7.69 3.99
C ARG A 53 -6.97 -8.97 4.74
N GLU A 54 -7.49 -8.83 5.97
CA GLU A 54 -7.88 -9.96 6.83
C GLU A 54 -9.32 -10.41 6.59
N ARG A 55 -10.06 -9.72 5.73
CA ARG A 55 -11.44 -10.05 5.39
C ARG A 55 -11.47 -11.10 4.27
N PRO A 56 -12.50 -11.97 4.23
CA PRO A 56 -12.75 -12.78 3.04
C PRO A 56 -13.14 -11.86 1.89
N LEU A 57 -12.41 -11.96 0.77
CA LEU A 57 -12.63 -11.14 -0.44
C LEU A 57 -13.07 -12.03 -1.61
N ASP A 58 -13.89 -13.03 -1.30
CA ASP A 58 -14.32 -14.06 -2.25
C ASP A 58 -15.56 -13.59 -3.01
N GLY A 59 -15.36 -13.25 -4.28
CA GLY A 59 -16.42 -12.78 -5.17
C GLY A 59 -16.80 -11.32 -4.98
N GLU A 60 -17.63 -10.82 -5.91
CA GLU A 60 -17.90 -9.38 -6.01
C GLU A 60 -18.61 -8.81 -4.79
N ALA A 61 -19.58 -9.52 -4.21
CA ALA A 61 -20.31 -9.04 -3.03
C ALA A 61 -19.40 -8.84 -1.81
N ALA A 62 -18.43 -9.73 -1.59
CA ALA A 62 -17.47 -9.59 -0.50
C ALA A 62 -16.50 -8.42 -0.73
N ILE A 63 -16.10 -8.21 -1.98
CA ILE A 63 -15.26 -7.08 -2.41
C ILE A 63 -16.00 -5.74 -2.19
N GLU A 64 -17.24 -5.65 -2.62
CA GLU A 64 -18.07 -4.45 -2.44
C GLU A 64 -18.32 -4.15 -0.96
N ALA A 65 -18.62 -5.16 -0.15
CA ALA A 65 -18.80 -4.99 1.30
C ALA A 65 -17.51 -4.49 1.97
N ALA A 66 -16.36 -5.10 1.68
CA ALA A 66 -15.08 -4.65 2.22
C ALA A 66 -14.74 -3.20 1.80
N ALA A 67 -15.06 -2.83 0.56
CA ALA A 67 -14.87 -1.48 0.06
C ALA A 67 -15.81 -0.48 0.75
N SER A 68 -17.09 -0.82 0.91
CA SER A 68 -18.09 0.03 1.57
C SER A 68 -17.74 0.29 3.02
N ASP A 69 -17.44 -0.75 3.80
CA ASP A 69 -17.11 -0.61 5.22
C ASP A 69 -15.83 0.21 5.43
N THR A 70 -14.82 -0.03 4.58
CA THR A 70 -13.56 0.72 4.66
C THR A 70 -13.75 2.18 4.23
N ALA A 71 -14.63 2.43 3.25
CA ALA A 71 -14.97 3.78 2.80
C ALA A 71 -15.69 4.57 3.89
N GLU A 72 -16.63 3.95 4.60
CA GLU A 72 -17.29 4.55 5.75
C GLU A 72 -16.27 4.87 6.86
N GLN A 73 -15.42 3.90 7.23
CA GLN A 73 -14.43 4.08 8.30
C GLN A 73 -13.42 5.20 8.00
N MET A 74 -13.07 5.40 6.73
CA MET A 74 -12.06 6.36 6.29
C MET A 74 -12.66 7.68 5.76
N GLU A 75 -13.98 7.80 5.75
CA GLU A 75 -14.71 8.93 5.16
C GLU A 75 -14.29 9.19 3.69
N LEU A 76 -14.14 8.11 2.91
CA LEU A 76 -13.74 8.14 1.50
C LEU A 76 -14.88 7.75 0.56
N PRO A 77 -14.85 8.14 -0.71
CA PRO A 77 -15.79 7.61 -1.70
C PRO A 77 -15.60 6.10 -1.89
N THR A 78 -16.68 5.31 -1.87
CA THR A 78 -16.62 3.85 -2.03
C THR A 78 -15.89 3.41 -3.31
N GLY A 79 -16.08 4.12 -4.42
CA GLY A 79 -15.39 3.82 -5.68
C GLY A 79 -13.87 3.93 -5.59
N VAL A 80 -13.36 4.85 -4.76
CA VAL A 80 -11.91 5.02 -4.51
C VAL A 80 -11.35 3.81 -3.77
N VAL A 81 -12.08 3.34 -2.75
CA VAL A 81 -11.68 2.17 -1.97
C VAL A 81 -11.84 0.89 -2.80
N LEU A 82 -12.90 0.78 -3.60
CA LEU A 82 -13.12 -0.36 -4.50
C LEU A 82 -11.97 -0.53 -5.49
N ALA A 83 -11.46 0.58 -6.06
CA ALA A 83 -10.27 0.55 -6.90
C ALA A 83 -9.04 0.03 -6.15
N ALA A 84 -8.86 0.43 -4.89
CA ALA A 84 -7.77 -0.05 -4.04
C ALA A 84 -7.90 -1.54 -3.67
N VAL A 85 -9.12 -2.02 -3.37
CA VAL A 85 -9.36 -3.45 -3.09
C VAL A 85 -9.06 -4.29 -4.33
N ARG A 86 -9.53 -3.87 -5.51
CA ARG A 86 -9.27 -4.57 -6.78
C ARG A 86 -7.78 -4.60 -7.13
N TYR A 87 -7.08 -3.48 -6.92
CA TYR A 87 -5.63 -3.44 -7.07
C TYR A 87 -4.95 -4.39 -6.09
N TYR A 88 -5.35 -4.36 -4.82
CA TYR A 88 -4.81 -5.27 -3.80
C TYR A 88 -5.01 -6.74 -4.17
N LEU A 89 -6.15 -7.13 -4.74
CA LEU A 89 -6.37 -8.51 -5.16
C LEU A 89 -5.43 -8.96 -6.27
N GLU A 90 -5.08 -8.09 -7.23
CA GLU A 90 -4.12 -8.43 -8.28
C GLU A 90 -2.66 -8.45 -7.78
N TYR A 91 -2.31 -7.64 -6.78
CA TYR A 91 -0.95 -7.50 -6.25
C TYR A 91 -0.84 -7.84 -4.76
N ARG A 92 -1.63 -8.83 -4.31
CA ARG A 92 -1.78 -9.16 -2.89
C ARG A 92 -0.44 -9.46 -2.24
N ASP A 93 0.34 -10.35 -2.84
CA ASP A 93 1.60 -10.82 -2.28
C ASP A 93 2.61 -9.68 -2.10
N GLU A 94 2.73 -8.82 -3.12
CA GLU A 94 3.61 -7.64 -3.11
C GLU A 94 3.21 -6.66 -2.00
N ILE A 95 1.91 -6.37 -1.86
CA ILE A 95 1.42 -5.44 -0.84
C ILE A 95 1.53 -6.03 0.56
N ASP A 96 1.25 -7.33 0.72
CA ASP A 96 1.39 -8.02 1.99
C ASP A 96 2.85 -8.10 2.44
N GLU A 97 3.80 -8.30 1.52
CA GLU A 97 5.23 -8.20 1.80
C GLU A 97 5.61 -6.81 2.32
N TRP A 98 5.18 -5.74 1.64
CA TRP A 98 5.43 -4.38 2.13
C TRP A 98 4.85 -4.11 3.50
N LEU A 99 3.66 -4.66 3.78
CA LEU A 99 3.04 -4.50 5.09
C LEU A 99 3.83 -5.24 6.17
N ARG A 100 4.32 -6.45 5.89
CA ARG A 100 5.21 -7.19 6.81
C ARG A 100 6.48 -6.42 7.09
N ASP A 101 7.12 -5.85 6.07
CA ASP A 101 8.34 -5.04 6.21
C ASP A 101 8.11 -3.78 7.04
N LEU A 102 6.99 -3.08 6.79
CA LEU A 102 6.61 -1.89 7.56
C LEU A 102 6.32 -2.23 9.03
N ASP A 103 5.65 -3.35 9.28
CA ASP A 103 5.33 -3.80 10.63
C ASP A 103 6.61 -4.18 11.37
N GLU A 104 7.55 -4.85 10.71
CA GLU A 104 8.87 -5.19 11.27
C GLU A 104 9.71 -3.95 11.58
N TYR A 105 9.81 -3.01 10.62
CA TYR A 105 10.50 -1.74 10.83
C TYR A 105 9.93 -0.97 12.04
N SER A 106 8.59 -0.93 12.15
CA SER A 106 7.90 -0.26 13.26
C SER A 106 8.20 -0.95 14.60
N ARG A 107 8.27 -2.29 14.63
CA ARG A 107 8.65 -3.05 15.84
C ARG A 107 10.08 -2.75 16.28
N GLN A 108 11.03 -2.78 15.34
CA GLN A 108 12.44 -2.50 15.63
C GLN A 108 12.63 -1.07 16.15
N ALA A 109 12.07 -0.07 15.46
CA ALA A 109 12.14 1.32 15.87
C ALA A 109 11.56 1.55 17.29
N ARG A 110 10.46 0.86 17.62
CA ARG A 110 9.85 0.90 18.96
C ARG A 110 10.75 0.25 20.01
N ALA A 111 11.38 -0.89 19.71
CA ALA A 111 12.27 -1.58 20.64
C ALA A 111 13.53 -0.74 20.95
N GLU A 112 14.11 -0.10 19.94
CA GLU A 112 15.24 0.82 20.11
C GLU A 112 14.86 2.06 20.94
N TRP A 113 13.67 2.62 20.70
CA TRP A 113 13.16 3.74 21.47
C TRP A 113 12.96 3.38 22.96
N LEU A 114 12.35 2.24 23.25
CA LEU A 114 12.16 1.74 24.62
C LEU A 114 13.49 1.47 25.33
N SER A 115 14.48 0.94 24.60
CA SER A 115 15.82 0.65 25.13
C SER A 115 16.56 1.94 25.51
N ARG A 116 16.42 3.00 24.70
CA ARG A 116 16.98 4.33 25.00
C ARG A 116 16.34 4.99 26.22
N GLN A 117 15.02 4.82 26.41
CA GLN A 117 14.33 5.39 27.59
C GLN A 117 14.61 4.65 28.90
N ARG A 118 15.03 3.39 28.85
CA ARG A 118 15.39 2.60 30.04
C ARG A 118 16.81 2.84 30.54
N LEU A 119 17.62 3.65 29.86
CA LEU A 119 18.90 4.11 30.36
C LEU A 119 18.66 5.33 31.26
N PRO A 120 18.85 5.25 32.59
CA PRO A 120 18.84 6.44 33.41
C PRO A 120 19.97 7.37 32.94
N ALA A 121 19.70 8.68 32.90
CA ALA A 121 20.74 9.67 32.72
C ALA A 121 21.77 9.46 33.85
N GLY A 122 22.98 9.04 33.47
CA GLY A 122 24.12 8.91 34.39
C GLY A 122 24.59 10.26 34.88
#